data_AF-A0A9P0MUU8-F1
#
_entry.id   AF-A0A9P0MUU8-F1
#
_cell.length_a   1.000
_cell.length_b   1.000
_cell.length_c   1.000
_cell.angle_alpha   90.00
_cell.angle_beta   90.00
_cell.angle_gamma   90.00
#
_symmetry.space_group_name_H-M   'P 1'
#
loop_
_entity.id
_entity.type
_entity.pdbx_description
1 polymer ?
#
loop_
_entity_poly.entity_id
_entity_poly.type
_entity_poly.pdbx_seq_one_letter_code
_entity_poly.pdbx_strand_id
1 'polypeptide(L)'
;MIFILLFSVVAVVQGAPDPCPSEIYCHGPLLHTIQMASIFKDSKTFVDMKMKWNTSETLLRFDDMMNKTGSSPTIEDVKVFVDANFDPAGSEFESWLPSDWREDPLFLKGINDRFLKKWAEGLNDLWKVLGRKMKDEVKENIEQYSIIYVPNPVIVPGGRFREFYYWDSYWIVRGLLLSEMFDTVKGMLVNFLSIVERYGMIPNGGRIYYQQRSQPPLLIPMMESYLQATDDLPLLEDSIDVLEKEFEFWLSNHTQFIDKDGVSHRLALYGDFSQGPRPESYREDVNSAQWMPTENDKNAFYSELKAAAESGWDFSTRWFINANGSAYGNLTNTKVRSIVPVELNAILCWNAMLLSKFHERLNNTVKAEQYKKISDEWKEAIDKVLWHEEVGSWLDYDMINNMKRDYFYPTNIAPLWTGAYDVEKKEYYVSNVLKYLDKTNIKVNVGGIPSTLIHSGEQWDYPNAWPPLQYIFIVGLENTGDVHAQRVAYDWAEKWVRSNYEAYAANHHAMYEKYDATVVGEGGGGGEYEVQLGFGWSNGVVMELLDMYGDRLTSSTAEVPTEPPANKASLQSLGTAQYLGQLVTVALAFSGTLAAGAFSALLCLRYQLRPGYNKLQSY
;
A
#
# COMPACT_ATOMS: atom_id res chain seq x y z
N MET A 1 -10.52 28.09 -59.79
CA MET A 1 -10.77 28.45 -58.37
C MET A 1 -11.15 27.18 -57.64
N ILE A 2 -10.20 26.61 -56.91
CA ILE A 2 -10.41 25.43 -56.05
C ILE A 2 -10.85 25.97 -54.69
N PHE A 3 -12.07 25.66 -54.27
CA PHE A 3 -12.56 25.98 -52.93
C PHE A 3 -11.99 24.94 -51.96
N ILE A 4 -11.09 25.37 -51.09
CA ILE A 4 -10.61 24.60 -49.94
C ILE A 4 -11.61 24.84 -48.81
N LEU A 5 -12.40 23.82 -48.48
CA LEU A 5 -13.22 23.78 -47.27
C LEU A 5 -12.30 23.48 -46.08
N LEU A 6 -11.97 24.53 -45.32
CA LEU A 6 -11.36 24.43 -44.00
C LEU A 6 -12.41 23.90 -43.02
N PHE A 7 -12.35 22.61 -42.70
CA PHE A 7 -13.01 22.08 -41.52
C PHE A 7 -12.22 22.50 -40.29
N SER A 8 -12.76 23.45 -39.53
CA SER A 8 -12.31 23.77 -38.18
C SER A 8 -12.66 22.59 -37.28
N VAL A 9 -11.67 21.76 -36.96
CA VAL A 9 -11.78 20.80 -35.85
C VAL A 9 -11.80 21.62 -34.58
N VAL A 10 -12.99 21.90 -34.07
CA VAL A 10 -13.15 22.32 -32.67
C VAL A 10 -12.80 21.09 -31.85
N ALA A 11 -11.58 21.04 -31.32
CA ALA A 11 -11.25 20.11 -30.25
C ALA A 11 -12.16 20.46 -29.08
N VAL A 12 -13.22 19.67 -28.89
CA VAL A 12 -13.93 19.65 -27.62
C VAL A 12 -12.91 19.16 -26.62
N VAL A 13 -12.51 20.02 -25.69
CA VAL A 13 -11.80 19.61 -24.48
C VAL A 13 -12.80 18.73 -23.73
N GLN A 14 -12.77 17.41 -23.97
CA GLN A 14 -13.45 16.47 -23.10
C GLN A 14 -12.81 16.64 -21.72
N GLY A 15 -13.61 17.05 -20.74
CA GLY A 15 -13.19 16.99 -19.34
C GLY A 15 -12.75 15.56 -19.01
N ALA A 16 -11.85 15.40 -18.04
CA ALA A 16 -11.44 14.04 -17.68
C ALA A 16 -12.64 13.24 -17.13
N PRO A 17 -12.62 11.90 -17.22
CA PRO A 17 -13.79 11.10 -16.93
C PRO A 17 -14.17 11.15 -15.44
N ASP A 18 -15.44 10.86 -15.14
CA ASP A 18 -15.88 10.62 -13.76
C ASP A 18 -15.20 9.35 -13.19
N PRO A 19 -15.08 9.22 -11.86
CA PRO A 19 -14.48 8.04 -11.22
C PRO A 19 -15.20 6.72 -11.56
N CYS A 20 -16.51 6.77 -11.78
CA CYS A 20 -17.30 5.67 -12.33
C CYS A 20 -18.69 6.20 -12.76
N PRO A 21 -19.52 5.42 -13.46
CA PRO A 21 -20.85 5.85 -13.94
C PRO A 21 -21.90 6.15 -12.86
N SER A 22 -21.63 5.91 -11.57
CA SER A 22 -22.63 6.01 -10.50
C SER A 22 -22.75 7.42 -9.92
N GLU A 23 -23.90 8.07 -10.14
CA GLU A 23 -24.29 9.35 -9.52
C GLU A 23 -24.60 9.27 -8.01
N ILE A 24 -24.50 8.08 -7.43
CA ILE A 24 -24.79 7.82 -6.01
C ILE A 24 -23.52 7.49 -5.25
N TYR A 25 -22.68 6.63 -5.83
CA TYR A 25 -21.47 6.13 -5.17
C TYR A 25 -20.17 6.76 -5.68
N CYS A 26 -20.17 7.44 -6.84
CA CYS A 26 -18.93 7.96 -7.44
C CYS A 26 -18.90 9.47 -7.61
N HIS A 27 -20.03 10.09 -7.92
CA HIS A 27 -20.12 11.55 -8.08
C HIS A 27 -21.53 12.03 -7.77
N GLY A 28 -21.80 13.33 -7.93
CA GLY A 28 -23.14 13.90 -7.87
C GLY A 28 -23.55 14.51 -6.52
N PRO A 29 -24.70 15.22 -6.49
CA PRO A 29 -25.15 15.98 -5.33
C PRO A 29 -25.52 15.12 -4.12
N LEU A 30 -26.03 13.91 -4.35
CA LEU A 30 -26.39 12.98 -3.27
C LEU A 30 -25.15 12.57 -2.48
N LEU A 31 -24.10 12.09 -3.17
CA LEU A 31 -22.84 11.72 -2.55
C LEU A 31 -22.25 12.89 -1.77
N HIS A 32 -22.18 14.07 -2.41
CA HIS A 32 -21.66 15.28 -1.78
C HIS A 32 -22.41 15.63 -0.50
N THR A 33 -23.74 15.64 -0.54
CA THR A 33 -24.59 16.01 0.59
C THR A 33 -24.38 15.08 1.77
N ILE A 34 -24.33 13.76 1.53
CA ILE A 34 -24.18 12.77 2.59
C ILE A 34 -22.77 12.81 3.18
N GLN A 35 -21.74 12.86 2.35
CA GLN A 35 -20.35 12.87 2.80
C GLN A 35 -20.03 14.14 3.61
N MET A 36 -20.46 15.31 3.12
CA MET A 36 -20.19 16.57 3.81
C MET A 36 -21.03 16.75 5.08
N ALA A 37 -22.22 16.14 5.16
CA ALA A 37 -23.00 16.11 6.40
C ALA A 37 -22.31 15.34 7.55
N SER A 38 -21.29 14.53 7.25
CA SER A 38 -20.46 13.84 8.24
C SER A 38 -21.28 12.97 9.22
N ILE A 39 -22.33 12.32 8.70
CA ILE A 39 -23.19 11.44 9.51
C ILE A 39 -22.45 10.17 9.97
N PHE A 40 -21.38 9.80 9.26
CA PHE A 40 -20.46 8.71 9.61
C PHE A 40 -19.05 9.24 9.90
N LYS A 41 -18.35 8.56 10.81
CA LYS A 41 -16.96 8.86 11.14
C LYS A 41 -16.04 8.63 9.94
N ASP A 42 -16.25 7.52 9.22
CA ASP A 42 -15.48 7.11 8.05
C ASP A 42 -16.31 7.29 6.77
N SER A 43 -15.78 8.06 5.81
CA SER A 43 -16.44 8.32 4.52
C SER A 43 -16.69 7.07 3.68
N LYS A 44 -15.92 6.00 3.88
CA LYS A 44 -16.14 4.71 3.19
C LYS A 44 -17.44 4.03 3.60
N THR A 45 -17.96 4.34 4.80
CA THR A 45 -19.17 3.70 5.34
C THR A 45 -20.36 3.84 4.39
N PHE A 46 -20.62 5.05 3.88
CA PHE A 46 -21.77 5.32 3.03
C PHE A 46 -21.64 4.66 1.65
N VAL A 47 -20.47 4.78 1.02
CA VAL A 47 -20.24 4.24 -0.32
C VAL A 47 -20.23 2.71 -0.36
N ASP A 48 -20.20 2.04 0.80
CA ASP A 48 -20.31 0.59 0.93
C ASP A 48 -21.73 0.11 1.32
N MET A 49 -22.68 1.03 1.49
CA MET A 49 -24.07 0.67 1.75
C MET A 49 -24.74 0.15 0.48
N LYS A 50 -25.80 -0.64 0.64
CA LYS A 50 -26.66 -1.11 -0.46
C LYS A 50 -27.87 -0.19 -0.59
N MET A 51 -28.26 0.18 -1.80
CA MET A 51 -29.54 0.86 -2.03
C MET A 51 -30.72 -0.09 -1.84
N LYS A 52 -31.76 0.37 -1.13
CA LYS A 52 -33.05 -0.34 -1.01
C LYS A 52 -33.91 -0.22 -2.28
N TRP A 53 -33.65 0.80 -3.09
CA TRP A 53 -34.39 1.12 -4.31
C TRP A 53 -33.45 1.15 -5.52
N ASN A 54 -33.99 1.24 -6.73
CA ASN A 54 -33.16 1.47 -7.92
C ASN A 54 -32.64 2.92 -7.95
N THR A 55 -31.63 3.18 -8.79
CA THR A 55 -30.97 4.49 -8.90
C THR A 55 -31.97 5.65 -9.08
N SER A 56 -32.92 5.51 -10.01
CA SER A 56 -33.90 6.56 -10.29
C SER A 56 -34.80 6.87 -9.10
N GLU A 57 -35.31 5.85 -8.42
CA GLU A 57 -36.17 6.02 -7.24
C GLU A 57 -35.38 6.61 -6.05
N THR A 58 -34.12 6.19 -5.85
CA THR A 58 -33.26 6.76 -4.81
C THR A 58 -33.01 8.25 -5.05
N LEU A 59 -32.73 8.66 -6.29
CA LEU A 59 -32.53 10.06 -6.66
C LEU A 59 -33.82 10.89 -6.51
N LEU A 60 -34.99 10.35 -6.89
CA LEU A 60 -36.28 11.02 -6.67
C LEU A 60 -36.56 11.29 -5.19
N ARG A 61 -36.21 10.35 -4.32
CA ARG A 61 -36.35 10.51 -2.87
C ARG A 61 -35.37 11.51 -2.29
N PHE A 62 -34.17 11.57 -2.85
CA PHE A 62 -33.19 12.59 -2.50
C PHE A 62 -33.69 13.99 -2.89
N ASP A 63 -34.23 14.13 -4.10
CA ASP A 63 -34.82 15.39 -4.56
C ASP A 63 -36.00 15.83 -3.70
N ASP A 64 -36.86 14.90 -3.25
CA ASP A 64 -37.94 15.19 -2.31
C ASP A 64 -37.42 15.71 -0.95
N MET A 65 -36.36 15.11 -0.40
CA MET A 65 -35.69 15.62 0.81
C MET A 65 -35.13 17.02 0.57
N MET A 66 -34.43 17.25 -0.54
CA MET A 66 -33.85 18.55 -0.88
C MET A 66 -34.93 19.62 -1.04
N ASN A 67 -36.03 19.31 -1.72
CA ASN A 67 -37.15 20.24 -1.89
C ASN A 67 -37.81 20.60 -0.54
N LYS A 68 -38.02 19.63 0.35
CA LYS A 68 -38.61 19.87 1.69
C LYS A 68 -37.73 20.73 2.59
N THR A 69 -36.41 20.65 2.41
CA THR A 69 -35.41 21.36 3.23
C THR A 69 -34.92 22.66 2.59
N GLY A 70 -35.45 23.05 1.42
CA GLY A 70 -35.00 24.24 0.69
C GLY A 70 -33.54 24.14 0.22
N SER A 71 -33.12 22.92 -0.16
CA SER A 71 -31.75 22.57 -0.55
C SER A 71 -30.70 22.79 0.54
N SER A 72 -31.09 22.75 1.81
CA SER A 72 -30.19 22.89 2.97
C SER A 72 -30.60 21.93 4.09
N PRO A 73 -30.53 20.61 3.87
CA PRO A 73 -30.92 19.61 4.87
C PRO A 73 -30.02 19.69 6.11
N THR A 74 -30.61 19.46 7.28
CA THR A 74 -29.84 19.28 8.51
C THR A 74 -29.18 17.91 8.55
N ILE A 75 -28.21 17.71 9.46
CA ILE A 75 -27.59 16.40 9.70
C ILE A 75 -28.64 15.33 10.01
N GLU A 76 -29.71 15.69 10.72
CA GLU A 76 -30.79 14.75 11.06
C GLU A 76 -31.63 14.37 9.84
N ASP A 77 -31.93 15.33 8.96
CA ASP A 77 -32.66 15.05 7.71
C ASP A 77 -31.89 14.06 6.83
N VAL A 78 -30.56 14.25 6.72
CA VAL A 78 -29.67 13.37 5.97
C VAL A 78 -29.62 11.96 6.59
N LYS A 79 -29.57 11.85 7.92
CA LYS A 79 -29.62 10.54 8.61
C LYS A 79 -30.93 9.81 8.34
N VAL A 80 -32.06 10.49 8.50
CA VAL A 80 -33.39 9.92 8.22
C VAL A 80 -33.49 9.45 6.78
N PHE A 81 -32.96 10.22 5.83
CA PHE A 81 -32.90 9.82 4.42
C PHE A 81 -32.05 8.56 4.22
N VAL A 82 -30.84 8.51 4.79
CA VAL A 82 -29.93 7.36 4.63
C VAL A 82 -30.55 6.09 5.23
N ASP A 83 -31.06 6.16 6.46
CA ASP A 83 -31.68 5.02 7.15
C ASP A 83 -32.90 4.47 6.38
N ALA A 84 -33.67 5.35 5.75
CA ALA A 84 -34.86 4.97 4.98
C ALA A 84 -34.53 4.33 3.61
N ASN A 85 -33.37 4.64 3.02
CA ASN A 85 -33.08 4.31 1.62
C ASN A 85 -31.88 3.38 1.41
N PHE A 86 -31.07 3.14 2.44
CA PHE A 86 -29.89 2.29 2.34
C PHE A 86 -29.89 1.22 3.44
N ASP A 87 -29.38 0.03 3.09
CA ASP A 87 -29.08 -1.05 4.04
C ASP A 87 -27.65 -0.89 4.59
N PRO A 88 -27.36 -1.38 5.81
CA PRO A 88 -26.02 -1.29 6.39
C PRO A 88 -24.94 -1.88 5.48
N ALA A 89 -23.75 -1.28 5.49
CA ALA A 89 -22.59 -1.83 4.79
C ALA A 89 -22.35 -3.29 5.18
N GLY A 90 -21.85 -4.12 4.25
CA GLY A 90 -21.62 -5.56 4.44
C GLY A 90 -22.85 -6.45 4.24
N SER A 91 -24.01 -5.88 3.91
CA SER A 91 -25.22 -6.63 3.59
C SER A 91 -25.10 -7.49 2.32
N GLU A 92 -24.04 -7.29 1.54
CA GLU A 92 -23.71 -8.02 0.31
C GLU A 92 -23.14 -9.44 0.53
N PHE A 93 -22.72 -9.78 1.74
CA PHE A 93 -22.07 -11.06 2.04
C PHE A 93 -22.93 -12.04 2.80
N GLU A 94 -22.67 -13.32 2.59
CA GLU A 94 -23.13 -14.43 3.41
C GLU A 94 -21.96 -15.16 4.10
N SER A 95 -22.29 -15.95 5.12
CA SER A 95 -21.29 -16.77 5.81
C SER A 95 -20.76 -17.83 4.86
N TRP A 96 -19.43 -17.96 4.83
CA TRP A 96 -18.75 -18.98 4.05
C TRP A 96 -17.60 -19.56 4.87
N LEU A 97 -17.52 -20.88 4.85
CA LEU A 97 -16.41 -21.63 5.40
C LEU A 97 -15.66 -22.26 4.21
N PRO A 98 -14.36 -22.00 4.04
CA PRO A 98 -13.59 -22.60 2.96
C PRO A 98 -13.60 -24.13 3.07
N SER A 99 -13.97 -24.81 1.99
CA SER A 99 -14.15 -26.27 1.98
C SER A 99 -12.83 -27.04 1.96
N ASP A 100 -11.76 -26.40 1.49
CA ASP A 100 -10.40 -26.92 1.37
C ASP A 100 -9.51 -26.51 2.55
N TRP A 101 -10.05 -25.80 3.56
CA TRP A 101 -9.30 -25.49 4.78
C TRP A 101 -8.89 -26.76 5.53
N ARG A 102 -7.64 -26.79 6.01
CA ARG A 102 -7.07 -27.91 6.75
C ARG A 102 -6.54 -27.45 8.10
N GLU A 103 -6.75 -28.27 9.13
CA GLU A 103 -6.32 -27.96 10.50
C GLU A 103 -4.80 -28.09 10.70
N ASP A 104 -4.17 -29.12 10.12
CA ASP A 104 -2.72 -29.38 10.19
C ASP A 104 -2.08 -29.34 8.78
N PRO A 105 -1.91 -28.14 8.19
CA PRO A 105 -1.22 -27.99 6.92
C PRO A 105 0.29 -28.25 7.06
N LEU A 106 0.93 -28.66 5.96
CA LEU A 106 2.32 -29.17 5.98
C LEU A 106 3.35 -28.17 6.54
N PHE A 107 3.21 -26.87 6.29
CA PHE A 107 4.19 -25.86 6.72
C PHE A 107 4.39 -25.82 8.25
N LEU A 108 3.36 -26.18 9.03
CA LEU A 108 3.43 -26.23 10.50
C LEU A 108 4.46 -27.25 11.03
N LYS A 109 4.88 -28.21 10.20
CA LYS A 109 5.90 -29.21 10.57
C LYS A 109 7.32 -28.63 10.55
N GLY A 110 7.54 -27.55 9.79
CA GLY A 110 8.83 -26.86 9.72
C GLY A 110 9.12 -25.97 10.93
N ILE A 111 8.11 -25.69 11.77
CA ILE A 111 8.24 -24.75 12.89
C ILE A 111 8.65 -25.50 14.17
N ASN A 112 9.88 -25.24 14.62
CA ASN A 112 10.47 -25.89 15.80
C ASN A 112 10.02 -25.27 17.12
N ASP A 113 9.87 -23.93 17.18
CA ASP A 113 9.41 -23.25 18.38
C ASP A 113 7.90 -23.51 18.60
N ARG A 114 7.56 -24.13 19.73
CA ARG A 114 6.18 -24.52 20.07
C ARG A 114 5.19 -23.37 20.13
N PHE A 115 5.64 -22.17 20.51
CA PHE A 115 4.77 -21.00 20.64
C PHE A 115 4.52 -20.37 19.29
N LEU A 116 5.57 -20.26 18.45
CA LEU A 116 5.41 -19.83 17.07
C LEU A 116 4.55 -20.81 16.27
N LYS A 117 4.70 -22.12 16.50
CA LYS A 117 3.86 -23.14 15.88
C LYS A 117 2.38 -22.98 16.26
N LYS A 118 2.09 -22.81 17.55
CA LYS A 118 0.72 -22.57 18.02
C LYS A 118 0.13 -21.26 17.46
N TRP A 119 0.95 -20.24 17.31
CA TRP A 119 0.53 -19.00 16.67
C TRP A 119 0.22 -19.21 15.19
N ALA A 120 1.04 -19.96 14.45
CA ALA A 120 0.79 -20.31 13.06
C ALA A 120 -0.52 -21.11 12.86
N GLU A 121 -0.85 -22.02 13.78
CA GLU A 121 -2.17 -22.68 13.82
C GLU A 121 -3.30 -21.65 13.92
N GLY A 122 -3.15 -20.67 14.82
CA GLY A 122 -4.11 -19.56 14.97
C GLY A 122 -4.20 -18.67 13.73
N LEU A 123 -3.09 -18.42 13.02
CA LEU A 123 -3.11 -17.66 11.76
C LEU A 123 -3.86 -18.42 10.66
N ASN A 124 -3.66 -19.73 10.57
CA ASN A 124 -4.40 -20.60 9.66
C ASN A 124 -5.92 -20.59 9.95
N ASP A 125 -6.30 -20.53 11.23
CA ASP A 125 -7.70 -20.41 11.64
C ASP A 125 -8.36 -19.10 11.15
N LEU A 126 -7.60 -18.01 11.04
CA LEU A 126 -8.12 -16.69 10.63
C LEU A 126 -8.63 -16.68 9.18
N TRP A 127 -8.19 -17.59 8.30
CA TRP A 127 -8.74 -17.70 6.94
C TRP A 127 -10.25 -17.98 6.93
N LYS A 128 -10.77 -18.72 7.92
CA LYS A 128 -12.20 -18.97 8.10
C LYS A 128 -12.98 -17.69 8.47
N VAL A 129 -12.31 -16.72 9.09
CA VAL A 129 -12.90 -15.46 9.55
C VAL A 129 -12.84 -14.39 8.47
N LEU A 130 -11.77 -14.37 7.68
CA LEU A 130 -11.53 -13.40 6.61
C LEU A 130 -12.25 -13.76 5.29
N GLY A 131 -12.81 -14.97 5.20
CA GLY A 131 -13.61 -15.38 4.04
C GLY A 131 -14.89 -14.58 3.84
N ARG A 132 -15.14 -14.16 2.60
CA ARG A 132 -16.35 -13.48 2.17
C ARG A 132 -16.90 -14.16 0.93
N LYS A 133 -18.19 -14.48 0.96
CA LYS A 133 -18.94 -14.95 -0.21
C LYS A 133 -20.07 -13.98 -0.50
N MET A 134 -20.16 -13.50 -1.73
CA MET A 134 -21.23 -12.60 -2.15
C MET A 134 -22.53 -13.37 -2.31
N LYS A 135 -23.65 -12.75 -1.94
CA LYS A 135 -24.99 -13.29 -2.20
C LYS A 135 -25.32 -13.25 -3.69
N ASP A 136 -26.14 -14.18 -4.16
CA ASP A 136 -26.65 -14.19 -5.54
C ASP A 136 -27.38 -12.88 -5.89
N GLU A 137 -28.06 -12.26 -4.92
CA GLU A 137 -28.75 -10.96 -5.09
C GLU A 137 -27.83 -9.84 -5.59
N VAL A 138 -26.53 -9.89 -5.25
CA VAL A 138 -25.55 -8.90 -5.72
C VAL A 138 -25.39 -8.99 -7.25
N LYS A 139 -25.40 -10.21 -7.81
CA LYS A 139 -25.34 -10.44 -9.25
C LYS A 139 -26.61 -9.98 -9.96
N GLU A 140 -27.76 -10.19 -9.32
CA GLU A 140 -29.07 -9.88 -9.90
C GLU A 140 -29.37 -8.37 -9.90
N ASN A 141 -28.85 -7.64 -8.92
CA ASN A 141 -29.16 -6.22 -8.70
C ASN A 141 -27.91 -5.34 -8.65
N ILE A 142 -26.94 -5.56 -9.55
CA ILE A 142 -25.63 -4.89 -9.56
C ILE A 142 -25.68 -3.36 -9.38
N GLU A 143 -26.69 -2.69 -9.96
CA GLU A 143 -26.87 -1.23 -9.90
C GLU A 143 -27.12 -0.71 -8.47
N GLN A 144 -27.58 -1.57 -7.55
CA GLN A 144 -27.87 -1.20 -6.16
C GLN A 144 -26.64 -1.19 -5.26
N TYR A 145 -25.53 -1.76 -5.74
CA TYR A 145 -24.33 -1.96 -4.95
C TYR A 145 -23.16 -1.18 -5.54
N SER A 146 -22.26 -0.76 -4.66
CA SER A 146 -20.92 -0.36 -5.09
C SER A 146 -19.99 -1.55 -5.26
N ILE A 147 -20.27 -2.72 -4.66
CA ILE A 147 -19.39 -3.90 -4.78
C ILE A 147 -19.46 -4.50 -6.18
N ILE A 148 -18.29 -4.83 -6.74
CA ILE A 148 -18.18 -5.52 -8.01
C ILE A 148 -18.40 -7.01 -7.76
N TYR A 149 -19.48 -7.55 -8.31
CA TYR A 149 -19.78 -8.98 -8.19
C TYR A 149 -18.63 -9.85 -8.73
N VAL A 150 -18.30 -10.90 -7.98
CA VAL A 150 -17.42 -12.00 -8.37
C VAL A 150 -18.04 -13.34 -7.95
N PRO A 151 -17.91 -14.41 -8.75
CA PRO A 151 -18.63 -15.66 -8.53
C PRO A 151 -18.05 -16.55 -7.44
N ASN A 152 -16.74 -16.48 -7.18
CA ASN A 152 -16.10 -17.30 -6.15
C ASN A 152 -15.91 -16.49 -4.86
N PRO A 153 -15.86 -17.14 -3.69
CA PRO A 153 -15.48 -16.47 -2.45
C PRO A 153 -14.08 -15.83 -2.53
N VAL A 154 -13.85 -14.84 -1.67
CA VAL A 154 -12.57 -14.14 -1.55
C VAL A 154 -12.14 -14.10 -0.09
N ILE A 155 -10.83 -14.05 0.14
CA ILE A 155 -10.26 -13.70 1.45
C ILE A 155 -9.92 -12.21 1.41
N VAL A 156 -10.45 -11.45 2.36
CA VAL A 156 -10.26 -9.98 2.42
C VAL A 156 -9.17 -9.58 3.40
N PRO A 157 -8.63 -8.35 3.33
CA PRO A 157 -7.62 -7.90 4.28
C PRO A 157 -8.12 -7.91 5.73
N GLY A 158 -9.30 -7.35 6.02
CA GLY A 158 -9.88 -7.33 7.38
C GLY A 158 -10.36 -5.95 7.83
N GLY A 159 -11.10 -5.91 8.94
CA GLY A 159 -11.68 -4.67 9.46
C GLY A 159 -12.67 -3.99 8.50
N ARG A 160 -12.41 -2.73 8.13
CA ARG A 160 -13.21 -1.93 7.18
C ARG A 160 -13.09 -2.40 5.73
N PHE A 161 -12.05 -3.16 5.39
CA PHE A 161 -11.79 -3.68 4.05
C PHE A 161 -12.58 -4.97 3.84
N ARG A 162 -13.73 -4.85 3.18
CA ARG A 162 -14.71 -5.93 3.05
C ARG A 162 -14.74 -6.53 1.65
N GLU A 163 -14.03 -5.91 0.72
CA GLU A 163 -13.83 -6.35 -0.64
C GLU A 163 -12.42 -6.94 -0.81
N PHE A 164 -12.16 -7.59 -1.94
CA PHE A 164 -10.78 -7.89 -2.32
C PHE A 164 -10.02 -6.58 -2.52
N TYR A 165 -8.73 -6.58 -2.19
CA TYR A 165 -7.75 -5.57 -2.58
C TYR A 165 -6.66 -6.24 -3.38
N TYR A 166 -6.21 -5.62 -4.45
CA TYR A 166 -5.42 -6.29 -5.47
C TYR A 166 -4.06 -6.76 -4.95
N TRP A 167 -3.19 -5.85 -4.52
CA TRP A 167 -1.84 -6.25 -4.12
C TRP A 167 -1.82 -7.04 -2.79
N ASP A 168 -2.73 -6.74 -1.85
CA ASP A 168 -2.93 -7.50 -0.60
C ASP A 168 -3.13 -8.98 -0.88
N SER A 169 -3.89 -9.26 -1.95
CA SER A 169 -4.25 -10.62 -2.35
C SER A 169 -3.03 -11.46 -2.72
N TYR A 170 -1.90 -10.86 -3.12
CA TYR A 170 -0.67 -11.62 -3.35
C TYR A 170 -0.20 -12.32 -2.08
N TRP A 171 -0.04 -11.58 -0.98
CA TRP A 171 0.42 -12.17 0.29
C TRP A 171 -0.64 -13.08 0.92
N ILE A 172 -1.93 -12.77 0.72
CA ILE A 172 -3.01 -13.67 1.12
C ILE A 172 -2.91 -15.00 0.36
N VAL A 173 -2.79 -14.97 -0.98
CA VAL A 173 -2.64 -16.18 -1.82
C VAL A 173 -1.43 -17.00 -1.37
N ARG A 174 -0.28 -16.36 -1.11
CA ARG A 174 0.91 -17.01 -0.56
C ARG A 174 0.61 -17.77 0.74
N GLY A 175 -0.02 -17.12 1.72
CA GLY A 175 -0.43 -17.77 2.97
C GLY A 175 -1.47 -18.89 2.80
N LEU A 176 -2.42 -18.74 1.87
CA LEU A 176 -3.42 -19.77 1.58
C LEU A 176 -2.79 -21.02 0.94
N LEU A 177 -1.79 -20.84 0.07
CA LEU A 177 -1.05 -21.96 -0.54
C LEU A 177 -0.29 -22.76 0.52
N LEU A 178 0.36 -22.09 1.49
CA LEU A 178 0.98 -22.76 2.64
C LEU A 178 -0.05 -23.51 3.49
N SER A 179 -1.27 -22.98 3.58
CA SER A 179 -2.41 -23.60 4.26
C SER A 179 -3.06 -24.74 3.45
N GLU A 180 -2.50 -25.09 2.29
CA GLU A 180 -3.00 -26.11 1.36
C GLU A 180 -4.42 -25.83 0.83
N MET A 181 -4.82 -24.55 0.76
CA MET A 181 -6.14 -24.09 0.30
C MET A 181 -6.14 -23.78 -1.21
N PHE A 182 -5.84 -24.78 -2.02
CA PHE A 182 -5.65 -24.62 -3.48
C PHE A 182 -6.93 -24.24 -4.23
N ASP A 183 -8.09 -24.78 -3.84
CA ASP A 183 -9.37 -24.49 -4.50
C ASP A 183 -9.81 -23.05 -4.23
N THR A 184 -9.60 -22.57 -3.00
CA THR A 184 -9.85 -21.18 -2.63
C THR A 184 -8.96 -20.23 -3.45
N VAL A 185 -7.67 -20.53 -3.58
CA VAL A 185 -6.75 -19.73 -4.40
C VAL A 185 -7.17 -19.73 -5.87
N LYS A 186 -7.50 -20.90 -6.43
CA LYS A 186 -8.01 -21.00 -7.81
C LYS A 186 -9.25 -20.12 -8.01
N GLY A 187 -10.20 -20.16 -7.08
CA GLY A 187 -11.41 -19.32 -7.12
C GLY A 187 -11.09 -17.82 -7.11
N MET A 188 -10.15 -17.38 -6.28
CA MET A 188 -9.70 -15.98 -6.24
C MET A 188 -9.02 -15.56 -7.56
N LEU A 189 -8.16 -16.42 -8.14
CA LEU A 189 -7.54 -16.15 -9.44
C LEU A 189 -8.58 -16.04 -10.56
N VAL A 190 -9.55 -16.96 -10.61
CA VAL A 190 -10.66 -16.91 -11.58
C VAL A 190 -11.48 -15.62 -11.42
N ASN A 191 -11.71 -15.17 -10.19
CA ASN A 191 -12.35 -13.87 -9.95
C ASN A 191 -11.54 -12.72 -10.57
N PHE A 192 -10.23 -12.67 -10.32
CA PHE A 192 -9.35 -11.64 -10.88
C PHE A 192 -9.28 -11.67 -12.40
N LEU A 193 -9.19 -12.85 -13.00
CA LEU A 193 -9.25 -13.01 -14.46
C LEU A 193 -10.56 -12.46 -15.03
N SER A 194 -11.71 -12.78 -14.40
CA SER A 194 -13.02 -12.25 -14.81
C SER A 194 -13.13 -10.71 -14.67
N ILE A 195 -12.35 -10.11 -13.78
CA ILE A 195 -12.29 -8.67 -13.58
C ILE A 195 -11.46 -8.05 -14.71
N VAL A 196 -10.29 -8.60 -15.03
CA VAL A 196 -9.47 -8.14 -16.17
C VAL A 196 -10.23 -8.29 -17.49
N GLU A 197 -11.00 -9.34 -17.67
CA GLU A 197 -11.88 -9.50 -18.84
C GLU A 197 -12.89 -8.34 -18.96
N ARG A 198 -13.54 -7.97 -17.86
CA ARG A 198 -14.57 -6.92 -17.85
C ARG A 198 -14.01 -5.49 -17.88
N TYR A 199 -12.91 -5.23 -17.20
CA TYR A 199 -12.41 -3.88 -16.93
C TYR A 199 -11.02 -3.60 -17.52
N GLY A 200 -10.33 -4.61 -18.04
CA GLY A 200 -8.98 -4.50 -18.62
C GLY A 200 -7.83 -4.53 -17.60
N MET A 201 -8.15 -4.33 -16.32
CA MET A 201 -7.21 -4.38 -15.19
C MET A 201 -7.94 -4.80 -13.91
N ILE A 202 -7.19 -5.19 -12.88
CA ILE A 202 -7.76 -5.36 -11.55
C ILE A 202 -7.78 -4.00 -10.83
N PRO A 203 -8.96 -3.48 -10.44
CA PRO A 203 -9.06 -2.22 -9.72
C PRO A 203 -8.43 -2.36 -8.33
N ASN A 204 -8.06 -1.22 -7.73
CA ASN A 204 -7.48 -1.15 -6.37
C ASN A 204 -8.17 -2.11 -5.38
N GLY A 205 -9.50 -2.06 -5.34
CA GLY A 205 -10.33 -3.05 -4.68
C GLY A 205 -11.64 -3.32 -5.42
N GLY A 206 -12.43 -4.26 -4.89
CA GLY A 206 -13.66 -4.75 -5.52
C GLY A 206 -14.87 -3.84 -5.48
N ARG A 207 -14.70 -2.53 -5.72
CA ARG A 207 -15.78 -1.53 -5.71
C ARG A 207 -15.74 -0.68 -6.98
N ILE A 208 -16.91 -0.24 -7.44
CA ILE A 208 -17.04 0.54 -8.69
C ILE A 208 -16.28 1.87 -8.65
N TYR A 209 -16.12 2.48 -7.47
CA TYR A 209 -15.35 3.72 -7.29
C TYR A 209 -13.83 3.54 -7.41
N TYR A 210 -13.36 2.30 -7.57
CA TYR A 210 -11.96 1.96 -7.87
C TYR A 210 -11.71 1.71 -9.37
N GLN A 211 -12.71 1.75 -10.25
CA GLN A 211 -12.56 1.34 -11.66
C GLN A 211 -11.59 2.16 -12.51
N GLN A 212 -11.14 3.34 -12.05
CA GLN A 212 -10.19 4.20 -12.76
C GLN A 212 -8.74 4.07 -12.26
N ARG A 213 -8.50 3.22 -11.26
CA ARG A 213 -7.16 2.98 -10.69
C ARG A 213 -6.96 1.53 -10.29
N SER A 214 -5.78 1.00 -10.59
CA SER A 214 -5.39 -0.35 -10.23
C SER A 214 -4.70 -0.39 -8.84
N GLN A 215 -3.74 -1.29 -8.69
CA GLN A 215 -2.80 -1.40 -7.59
C GLN A 215 -1.53 -2.12 -8.10
N PRO A 216 -0.43 -2.25 -7.33
CA PRO A 216 0.78 -2.94 -7.81
C PRO A 216 0.48 -4.31 -8.46
N PRO A 217 0.87 -4.53 -9.73
CA PRO A 217 0.26 -5.58 -10.56
C PRO A 217 0.84 -6.97 -10.30
N LEU A 218 0.22 -7.70 -9.37
CA LEU A 218 0.69 -8.99 -8.88
C LEU A 218 -0.13 -10.21 -9.35
N LEU A 219 -1.08 -10.08 -10.29
CA LEU A 219 -1.86 -11.22 -10.80
C LEU A 219 -0.98 -12.31 -11.43
N ILE A 220 -0.04 -11.93 -12.28
CA ILE A 220 0.89 -12.86 -12.93
C ILE A 220 1.76 -13.59 -11.88
N PRO A 221 2.36 -12.89 -10.89
CA PRO A 221 3.01 -13.52 -9.74
C PRO A 221 2.12 -14.43 -8.87
N MET A 222 0.85 -14.09 -8.69
CA MET A 222 -0.12 -14.95 -7.99
C MET A 222 -0.38 -16.23 -8.79
N MET A 223 -0.56 -16.13 -10.11
CA MET A 223 -0.69 -17.29 -11.01
C MET A 223 0.55 -18.18 -10.96
N GLU A 224 1.77 -17.60 -11.01
CA GLU A 224 3.01 -18.37 -10.87
C GLU A 224 3.07 -19.12 -9.52
N SER A 225 2.70 -18.45 -8.41
CA SER A 225 2.68 -19.11 -7.09
C SER A 225 1.70 -20.29 -7.05
N TYR A 226 0.53 -20.14 -7.66
CA TYR A 226 -0.46 -21.22 -7.75
C TYR A 226 0.02 -22.37 -8.65
N LEU A 227 0.63 -22.08 -9.80
CA LEU A 227 1.17 -23.09 -10.71
C LEU A 227 2.34 -23.85 -10.11
N GLN A 228 3.21 -23.19 -9.33
CA GLN A 228 4.27 -23.89 -8.58
C GLN A 228 3.72 -24.90 -7.58
N ALA A 229 2.56 -24.60 -6.98
CA ALA A 229 1.93 -25.47 -5.99
C ALA A 229 1.09 -26.60 -6.59
N THR A 230 0.52 -26.41 -7.78
CA THR A 230 -0.52 -27.31 -8.34
C THR A 230 -0.21 -27.90 -9.71
N ASP A 231 0.67 -27.27 -10.48
CA ASP A 231 0.94 -27.56 -11.90
C ASP A 231 -0.34 -27.60 -12.77
N ASP A 232 -1.35 -26.79 -12.43
CA ASP A 232 -2.64 -26.68 -13.15
C ASP A 232 -2.48 -25.94 -14.50
N LEU A 233 -1.81 -26.61 -15.44
CA LEU A 233 -1.60 -26.11 -16.80
C LEU A 233 -2.89 -25.78 -17.57
N PRO A 234 -4.02 -26.51 -17.43
CA PRO A 234 -5.27 -26.13 -18.08
C PRO A 234 -5.74 -24.72 -17.68
N LEU A 235 -5.65 -24.35 -16.39
CA LEU A 235 -6.00 -23.00 -15.98
C LEU A 235 -5.08 -21.97 -16.64
N LEU A 236 -3.78 -22.24 -16.75
CA LEU A 236 -2.84 -21.35 -17.43
C LEU A 236 -3.20 -21.18 -18.92
N GLU A 237 -3.48 -22.29 -19.61
CA GLU A 237 -3.86 -22.27 -21.03
C GLU A 237 -5.12 -21.41 -21.27
N ASP A 238 -6.13 -21.58 -20.42
CA ASP A 238 -7.38 -20.80 -20.49
C ASP A 238 -7.20 -19.31 -20.13
N SER A 239 -6.16 -18.97 -19.36
CA SER A 239 -5.99 -17.65 -18.75
C SER A 239 -4.93 -16.77 -19.41
N ILE A 240 -4.07 -17.34 -20.27
CA ILE A 240 -2.85 -16.65 -20.74
C ILE A 240 -3.15 -15.33 -21.44
N ASP A 241 -4.17 -15.28 -22.31
CA ASP A 241 -4.54 -14.06 -23.02
C ASP A 241 -5.07 -12.97 -22.06
N VAL A 242 -5.72 -13.36 -20.96
CA VAL A 242 -6.22 -12.42 -19.94
C VAL A 242 -5.08 -11.87 -19.10
N LEU A 243 -4.08 -12.69 -18.77
CA LEU A 243 -2.86 -12.24 -18.08
C LEU A 243 -2.08 -11.23 -18.94
N GLU A 244 -1.98 -11.48 -20.25
CA GLU A 244 -1.39 -10.54 -21.19
C GLU A 244 -2.17 -9.23 -21.27
N LYS A 245 -3.51 -9.31 -21.26
CA LYS A 245 -4.39 -8.14 -21.33
C LYS A 245 -4.13 -7.15 -20.19
N GLU A 246 -3.97 -7.64 -18.95
CA GLU A 246 -3.62 -6.75 -17.83
C GLU A 246 -2.22 -6.17 -18.00
N PHE A 247 -1.24 -6.97 -18.43
CA PHE A 247 0.11 -6.48 -18.67
C PHE A 247 0.12 -5.39 -19.75
N GLU A 248 -0.64 -5.57 -20.83
CA GLU A 248 -0.83 -4.57 -21.89
C GLU A 248 -1.52 -3.30 -21.41
N PHE A 249 -2.46 -3.40 -20.45
CA PHE A 249 -3.05 -2.23 -19.81
C PHE A 249 -1.97 -1.35 -19.17
N TRP A 250 -1.05 -1.94 -18.40
CA TRP A 250 0.05 -1.19 -17.78
C TRP A 250 0.99 -0.58 -18.81
N LEU A 251 1.38 -1.35 -19.83
CA LEU A 251 2.25 -0.84 -20.88
C LEU A 251 1.64 0.34 -21.66
N SER A 252 0.32 0.30 -21.88
CA SER A 252 -0.38 1.28 -22.73
C SER A 252 -0.79 2.54 -21.98
N ASN A 253 -1.12 2.44 -20.69
CA ASN A 253 -1.72 3.54 -19.93
C ASN A 253 -0.79 4.14 -18.87
N HIS A 254 0.24 3.40 -18.44
CA HIS A 254 1.07 3.77 -17.29
C HIS A 254 2.54 4.00 -17.65
N THR A 255 2.93 4.10 -18.92
CA THR A 255 4.34 4.25 -19.31
C THR A 255 4.70 5.64 -19.81
N GLN A 256 5.94 6.05 -19.55
CA GLN A 256 6.60 7.21 -20.13
C GLN A 256 8.02 6.88 -20.58
N PHE A 257 8.53 7.69 -21.51
CA PHE A 257 9.89 7.58 -22.02
C PHE A 257 10.81 8.57 -21.29
N ILE A 258 11.91 8.05 -20.74
CA ILE A 258 12.93 8.81 -20.01
C ILE A 258 14.23 8.77 -20.81
N ASP A 259 14.71 9.95 -21.21
CA ASP A 259 15.98 10.05 -21.93
C ASP A 259 17.16 10.04 -20.95
N LYS A 260 18.04 9.03 -21.09
CA LYS A 260 19.26 8.88 -20.31
C LYS A 260 20.42 8.53 -21.24
N ASP A 261 21.50 9.29 -21.17
CA ASP A 261 22.72 9.09 -21.98
C ASP A 261 22.45 9.00 -23.51
N GLY A 262 21.42 9.70 -23.99
CA GLY A 262 21.02 9.72 -25.40
C GLY A 262 20.17 8.52 -25.85
N VAL A 263 19.77 7.64 -24.92
CA VAL A 263 18.85 6.51 -25.15
C VAL A 263 17.55 6.78 -24.41
N SER A 264 16.42 6.53 -25.08
CA SER A 264 15.08 6.70 -24.52
C SER A 264 14.59 5.38 -23.92
N HIS A 265 14.38 5.36 -22.60
CA HIS A 265 13.98 4.18 -21.86
C HIS A 265 12.50 4.26 -21.46
N ARG A 266 11.73 3.21 -21.74
CA ARG A 266 10.33 3.12 -21.32
C ARG A 266 10.23 2.61 -19.89
N LEU A 267 9.60 3.37 -19.01
CA LEU A 267 9.35 3.01 -17.61
C LEU A 267 7.91 3.37 -17.22
N ALA A 268 7.40 2.72 -16.17
CA ALA A 268 6.04 2.90 -15.70
C ALA A 268 5.94 3.83 -14.47
N LEU A 269 4.75 4.41 -14.31
CA LEU A 269 4.33 5.27 -13.20
C LEU A 269 2.87 4.98 -12.81
N TYR A 270 2.53 5.23 -11.55
CA TYR A 270 1.13 5.19 -11.10
C TYR A 270 0.38 6.44 -11.55
N GLY A 271 -0.90 6.31 -11.89
CA GLY A 271 -1.73 7.41 -12.33
C GLY A 271 -3.22 7.10 -12.38
N ASP A 272 -4.00 8.06 -11.88
CA ASP A 272 -5.45 8.14 -12.08
C ASP A 272 -5.75 9.51 -12.70
N PHE A 273 -6.58 9.53 -13.75
CA PHE A 273 -6.92 10.75 -14.49
C PHE A 273 -8.39 11.13 -14.35
N SER A 274 -9.15 10.49 -13.45
CA SER A 274 -10.54 10.83 -13.21
C SER A 274 -10.68 12.18 -12.48
N GLN A 275 -11.82 12.83 -12.60
CA GLN A 275 -12.16 14.08 -11.92
C GLN A 275 -12.64 13.84 -10.49
N GLY A 276 -12.63 14.90 -9.68
CA GLY A 276 -13.24 14.89 -8.35
C GLY A 276 -12.51 14.07 -7.27
N PRO A 277 -12.95 14.21 -6.00
CA PRO A 277 -12.37 13.53 -4.85
C PRO A 277 -12.62 12.01 -4.89
N ARG A 278 -11.83 11.24 -4.14
CA ARG A 278 -12.06 9.81 -3.90
C ARG A 278 -13.40 9.60 -3.19
N PRO A 279 -14.35 8.80 -3.71
CA PRO A 279 -15.64 8.61 -3.04
C PRO A 279 -15.54 8.00 -1.63
N GLU A 280 -14.56 7.14 -1.39
CA GLU A 280 -14.30 6.49 -0.11
C GLU A 280 -13.65 7.41 0.94
N SER A 281 -13.07 8.53 0.51
CA SER A 281 -12.41 9.54 1.35
C SER A 281 -12.86 10.95 0.93
N TYR A 282 -14.14 11.07 0.56
CA TYR A 282 -14.66 12.24 -0.18
C TYR A 282 -14.50 13.53 0.62
N ARG A 283 -14.87 13.48 1.91
CA ARG A 283 -14.82 14.64 2.79
C ARG A 283 -13.37 15.06 3.07
N GLU A 284 -12.50 14.08 3.29
CA GLU A 284 -11.07 14.26 3.55
C GLU A 284 -10.39 14.95 2.36
N ASP A 285 -10.66 14.46 1.14
CA ASP A 285 -10.14 15.03 -0.10
C ASP A 285 -10.65 16.46 -0.34
N VAL A 286 -11.97 16.68 -0.22
CA VAL A 286 -12.58 18.02 -0.39
C VAL A 286 -11.99 19.03 0.60
N ASN A 287 -11.84 18.64 1.87
CA ASN A 287 -11.25 19.50 2.89
C ASN A 287 -9.76 19.77 2.64
N SER A 288 -9.03 18.79 2.12
CA SER A 288 -7.61 18.95 1.78
C SER A 288 -7.40 19.86 0.57
N ALA A 289 -8.33 19.84 -0.38
CA ALA A 289 -8.29 20.64 -1.60
C ALA A 289 -8.86 22.06 -1.44
N GLN A 290 -9.46 22.41 -0.30
CA GLN A 290 -10.15 23.69 -0.10
C GLN A 290 -9.27 24.93 -0.35
N TRP A 291 -7.95 24.79 -0.16
CA TRP A 291 -6.97 25.87 -0.31
C TRP A 291 -6.44 26.01 -1.74
N MET A 292 -6.80 25.09 -2.64
CA MET A 292 -6.40 25.16 -4.04
C MET A 292 -7.15 26.30 -4.75
N PRO A 293 -6.45 27.15 -5.52
CA PRO A 293 -7.03 28.41 -5.99
C PRO A 293 -8.06 28.23 -7.10
N THR A 294 -7.98 27.15 -7.88
CA THR A 294 -8.92 26.88 -8.98
C THR A 294 -9.45 25.45 -8.93
N GLU A 295 -10.59 25.20 -9.58
CA GLU A 295 -11.13 23.84 -9.76
C GLU A 295 -10.18 22.92 -10.54
N ASN A 296 -9.37 23.47 -11.46
CA ASN A 296 -8.36 22.69 -12.16
C ASN A 296 -7.24 22.25 -11.19
N ASP A 297 -6.83 23.12 -10.28
CA ASP A 297 -5.82 22.77 -9.27
C ASP A 297 -6.35 21.73 -8.28
N LYS A 298 -7.63 21.83 -7.88
CA LYS A 298 -8.31 20.81 -7.08
C LYS A 298 -8.33 19.46 -7.78
N ASN A 299 -8.76 19.42 -9.04
CA ASN A 299 -8.81 18.17 -9.79
C ASN A 299 -7.43 17.58 -10.05
N ALA A 300 -6.43 18.41 -10.35
CA ALA A 300 -5.05 17.96 -10.45
C ALA A 300 -4.56 17.34 -9.14
N PHE A 301 -4.88 17.97 -8.00
CA PHE A 301 -4.56 17.43 -6.68
C PHE A 301 -5.29 16.11 -6.39
N TYR A 302 -6.58 16.00 -6.69
CA TYR A 302 -7.33 14.75 -6.52
C TYR A 302 -6.74 13.60 -7.37
N SER A 303 -6.29 13.87 -8.59
CA SER A 303 -5.59 12.87 -9.41
C SER A 303 -4.29 12.38 -8.76
N GLU A 304 -3.53 13.25 -8.09
CA GLU A 304 -2.33 12.83 -7.34
C GLU A 304 -2.68 11.96 -6.13
N LEU A 305 -3.76 12.29 -5.40
CA LEU A 305 -4.23 11.47 -4.28
C LEU A 305 -4.68 10.08 -4.74
N LYS A 306 -5.41 10.01 -5.86
CA LYS A 306 -5.85 8.74 -6.45
C LYS A 306 -4.68 7.92 -6.99
N ALA A 307 -3.68 8.56 -7.61
CA ALA A 307 -2.45 7.88 -8.01
C ALA A 307 -1.65 7.35 -6.80
N ALA A 308 -1.64 8.07 -5.68
CA ALA A 308 -1.05 7.57 -4.44
C ALA A 308 -1.80 6.33 -3.92
N ALA A 309 -3.14 6.32 -3.98
CA ALA A 309 -3.92 5.14 -3.65
C ALA A 309 -3.65 3.97 -4.60
N GLU A 310 -3.46 4.23 -5.91
CA GLU A 310 -3.03 3.22 -6.88
C GLU A 310 -1.65 2.63 -6.54
N SER A 311 -0.72 3.44 -6.01
CA SER A 311 0.59 2.92 -5.60
C SER A 311 0.54 1.96 -4.41
N GLY A 312 -0.58 1.93 -3.68
CA GLY A 312 -0.71 1.28 -2.38
C GLY A 312 -0.07 2.06 -1.23
N TRP A 313 0.58 3.20 -1.49
CA TRP A 313 1.26 4.05 -0.50
C TRP A 313 0.53 5.40 -0.30
N ASP A 314 -0.76 5.36 0.05
CA ASP A 314 -1.59 6.50 0.37
C ASP A 314 -1.62 6.77 1.90
N PHE A 315 -0.88 7.72 2.45
CA PHE A 315 0.08 8.62 1.80
C PHE A 315 1.48 8.48 2.40
N SER A 316 2.47 9.01 1.67
CA SER A 316 3.88 8.94 2.01
C SER A 316 4.64 10.14 1.46
N THR A 317 5.65 10.59 2.19
CA THR A 317 6.69 11.52 1.72
C THR A 317 7.42 11.01 0.49
N ARG A 318 7.38 9.69 0.23
CA ARG A 318 7.85 9.09 -1.01
C ARG A 318 7.37 9.83 -2.25
N TRP A 319 6.13 10.30 -2.22
CA TRP A 319 5.47 10.98 -3.33
C TRP A 319 5.58 12.49 -3.30
N PHE A 320 6.23 13.08 -2.28
CA PHE A 320 6.28 14.53 -2.14
C PHE A 320 7.40 15.12 -3.00
N ILE A 321 7.04 16.14 -3.79
CA ILE A 321 7.99 17.01 -4.47
C ILE A 321 7.63 18.43 -4.04
N ASN A 322 8.38 18.97 -3.07
CA ASN A 322 8.24 20.37 -2.70
C ASN A 322 8.97 21.30 -3.68
N ALA A 323 8.90 22.62 -3.45
CA ALA A 323 9.49 23.62 -4.34
C ALA A 323 11.01 23.47 -4.56
N ASN A 324 11.73 22.77 -3.67
CA ASN A 324 13.16 22.52 -3.77
C ASN A 324 13.48 21.09 -4.29
N GLY A 325 12.47 20.34 -4.73
CA GLY A 325 12.63 18.95 -5.18
C GLY A 325 12.79 17.91 -4.07
N SER A 326 12.50 18.26 -2.81
CA SER A 326 12.68 17.34 -1.68
C SER A 326 11.39 16.63 -1.27
N ALA A 327 11.52 15.51 -0.56
CA ALA A 327 10.43 14.72 0.01
C ALA A 327 9.78 15.34 1.27
N TYR A 328 10.37 16.42 1.82
CA TYR A 328 9.81 17.09 3.00
C TYR A 328 8.67 18.02 2.61
N GLY A 329 7.53 17.90 3.28
CA GLY A 329 6.36 18.71 2.97
C GLY A 329 5.12 18.18 3.66
N ASN A 330 3.98 18.42 3.02
CA ASN A 330 2.69 17.88 3.43
C ASN A 330 1.97 17.29 2.20
N LEU A 331 0.77 16.76 2.41
CA LEU A 331 -0.02 16.10 1.39
C LEU A 331 -0.18 16.92 0.08
N THR A 332 -0.21 18.25 0.13
CA THR A 332 -0.30 19.11 -1.08
C THR A 332 0.93 19.01 -2.00
N ASN A 333 2.04 18.46 -1.51
CA ASN A 333 3.26 18.22 -2.27
C ASN A 333 3.25 16.88 -3.02
N THR A 334 2.19 16.08 -2.92
CA THR A 334 2.06 14.80 -3.64
C THR A 334 2.14 14.99 -5.16
N LYS A 335 3.04 14.26 -5.83
CA LYS A 335 3.32 14.28 -7.26
C LYS A 335 3.63 12.87 -7.81
N VAL A 336 2.80 11.90 -7.46
CA VAL A 336 2.98 10.48 -7.80
C VAL A 336 3.15 10.28 -9.31
N ARG A 337 2.33 10.97 -10.13
CA ARG A 337 2.37 10.84 -11.59
C ARG A 337 3.65 11.39 -12.23
N SER A 338 4.50 12.03 -11.43
CA SER A 338 5.79 12.61 -11.85
C SER A 338 7.00 11.82 -11.33
N ILE A 339 6.76 10.70 -10.65
CA ILE A 339 7.81 9.86 -10.05
C ILE A 339 7.76 8.50 -10.72
N VAL A 340 8.92 8.02 -11.19
CA VAL A 340 9.10 6.66 -11.71
C VAL A 340 9.50 5.75 -10.54
N PRO A 341 8.62 4.86 -10.07
CA PRO A 341 8.86 4.05 -8.86
C PRO A 341 9.68 2.79 -9.17
N VAL A 342 10.65 2.45 -8.32
CA VAL A 342 11.52 1.27 -8.48
C VAL A 342 10.74 -0.04 -8.46
N GLU A 343 9.86 -0.22 -7.49
CA GLU A 343 9.04 -1.42 -7.29
C GLU A 343 8.10 -1.67 -8.47
N LEU A 344 7.41 -0.65 -8.98
CA LEU A 344 6.48 -0.83 -10.09
C LEU A 344 7.20 -1.39 -11.32
N ASN A 345 8.35 -0.80 -11.62
CA ASN A 345 9.16 -1.22 -12.76
C ASN A 345 9.81 -2.59 -12.53
N ALA A 346 10.23 -2.90 -11.30
CA ALA A 346 10.71 -4.22 -10.93
C ALA A 346 9.63 -5.30 -11.07
N ILE A 347 8.37 -5.00 -10.71
CA ILE A 347 7.21 -5.90 -10.87
C ILE A 347 6.86 -6.08 -12.35
N LEU A 348 6.82 -5.02 -13.15
CA LEU A 348 6.50 -5.16 -14.59
C LEU A 348 7.58 -5.92 -15.36
N CYS A 349 8.85 -5.72 -15.01
CA CYS A 349 9.94 -6.54 -15.53
C CYS A 349 9.74 -8.03 -15.17
N TRP A 350 9.35 -8.31 -13.93
CA TRP A 350 9.03 -9.67 -13.48
C TRP A 350 7.88 -10.28 -14.25
N ASN A 351 6.80 -9.52 -14.44
CA ASN A 351 5.60 -9.95 -15.15
C ASN A 351 5.93 -10.33 -16.60
N ALA A 352 6.77 -9.53 -17.28
CA ALA A 352 7.26 -9.87 -18.62
C ALA A 352 8.04 -11.20 -18.61
N MET A 353 8.96 -11.39 -17.66
CA MET A 353 9.71 -12.65 -17.54
C MET A 353 8.81 -13.85 -17.22
N LEU A 354 7.77 -13.68 -16.39
CA LEU A 354 6.81 -14.74 -16.08
C LEU A 354 5.92 -15.08 -17.28
N LEU A 355 5.43 -14.09 -18.03
CA LEU A 355 4.70 -14.32 -19.28
C LEU A 355 5.57 -15.08 -20.29
N SER A 356 6.86 -14.75 -20.38
CA SER A 356 7.80 -15.51 -21.21
C SER A 356 7.82 -16.99 -20.82
N LYS A 357 8.01 -17.29 -19.52
CA LYS A 357 8.00 -18.67 -18.99
C LYS A 357 6.68 -19.39 -19.19
N PHE A 358 5.55 -18.70 -19.04
CA PHE A 358 4.23 -19.26 -19.29
C PHE A 358 4.07 -19.68 -20.75
N HIS A 359 4.48 -18.82 -21.68
CA HIS A 359 4.47 -19.17 -23.10
C HIS A 359 5.43 -20.31 -23.45
N GLU A 360 6.59 -20.41 -22.80
CA GLU A 360 7.46 -21.58 -22.94
C GLU A 360 6.77 -22.86 -22.49
N ARG A 361 6.11 -22.84 -21.31
CA ARG A 361 5.32 -23.98 -20.79
C ARG A 361 4.19 -24.38 -21.74
N LEU A 362 3.58 -23.42 -22.43
CA LEU A 362 2.54 -23.63 -23.45
C LEU A 362 3.10 -23.90 -24.86
N ASN A 363 4.42 -24.09 -25.02
CA ASN A 363 5.12 -24.30 -26.29
C ASN A 363 4.96 -23.18 -27.33
N ASN A 364 4.64 -21.95 -26.91
CA ASN A 364 4.59 -20.77 -27.76
C ASN A 364 5.92 -20.00 -27.73
N THR A 365 6.91 -20.51 -28.46
CA THR A 365 8.27 -19.94 -28.46
C THR A 365 8.36 -18.52 -29.01
N VAL A 366 7.42 -18.12 -29.88
CA VAL A 366 7.40 -16.77 -30.47
C VAL A 366 7.02 -15.74 -29.41
N LYS A 367 5.92 -15.97 -28.67
CA LYS A 367 5.52 -15.07 -27.58
C LYS A 367 6.49 -15.15 -26.40
N ALA A 368 7.05 -16.32 -26.11
CA ALA A 368 8.10 -16.46 -25.10
C ALA A 368 9.28 -15.51 -25.36
N GLU A 369 9.83 -15.51 -26.58
CA GLU A 369 10.93 -14.62 -26.95
C GLU A 369 10.52 -13.14 -26.95
N GLN A 370 9.29 -12.82 -27.36
CA GLN A 370 8.76 -11.47 -27.31
C GLN A 370 8.75 -10.91 -25.88
N TYR A 371 8.19 -11.64 -24.92
CA TYR A 371 8.13 -11.18 -23.53
C TYR A 371 9.50 -11.20 -22.85
N LYS A 372 10.38 -12.14 -23.22
CA LYS A 372 11.77 -12.13 -22.77
C LYS A 372 12.47 -10.85 -23.21
N LYS A 373 12.32 -10.45 -24.48
CA LYS A 373 12.87 -9.20 -25.01
C LYS A 373 12.33 -7.98 -24.26
N ILE A 374 11.02 -7.92 -23.99
CA ILE A 374 10.43 -6.85 -23.18
C ILE A 374 11.05 -6.81 -21.78
N SER A 375 11.23 -7.96 -21.13
CA SER A 375 11.89 -8.04 -19.83
C SER A 375 13.33 -7.54 -19.90
N ASP A 376 14.09 -7.91 -20.92
CA ASP A 376 15.51 -7.53 -21.07
C ASP A 376 15.64 -6.01 -21.31
N GLU A 377 14.80 -5.42 -22.16
CA GLU A 377 14.72 -3.96 -22.36
C GLU A 377 14.34 -3.22 -21.07
N TRP A 378 13.42 -3.79 -20.27
CA TRP A 378 13.02 -3.20 -18.98
C TRP A 378 14.11 -3.27 -17.93
N LYS A 379 14.89 -4.38 -17.87
CA LYS A 379 16.05 -4.50 -16.98
C LYS A 379 17.10 -3.44 -17.32
N GLU A 380 17.37 -3.22 -18.59
CA GLU A 380 18.27 -2.15 -19.02
C GLU A 380 17.76 -0.78 -18.59
N ALA A 381 16.46 -0.50 -18.78
CA ALA A 381 15.86 0.75 -18.32
C ALA A 381 15.98 0.97 -16.80
N ILE A 382 15.74 -0.08 -16.00
CA ILE A 382 15.92 -0.04 -14.53
C ILE A 382 17.38 0.25 -14.17
N ASP A 383 18.34 -0.42 -14.81
CA ASP A 383 19.77 -0.19 -14.55
C ASP A 383 20.23 1.22 -14.98
N LYS A 384 19.75 1.74 -16.11
CA LYS A 384 20.18 3.05 -16.61
C LYS A 384 19.57 4.22 -15.86
N VAL A 385 18.29 4.12 -15.49
CA VAL A 385 17.55 5.25 -14.93
C VAL A 385 17.51 5.20 -13.41
N LEU A 386 17.37 4.01 -12.83
CA LEU A 386 17.04 3.85 -11.41
C LEU A 386 18.23 3.36 -10.57
N TRP A 387 19.22 2.65 -11.13
CA TRP A 387 20.43 2.28 -10.39
C TRP A 387 21.37 3.48 -10.24
N HIS A 388 21.80 3.75 -9.00
CA HIS A 388 22.72 4.83 -8.69
C HIS A 388 23.98 4.29 -8.00
N GLU A 389 25.07 4.20 -8.76
CA GLU A 389 26.35 3.63 -8.33
C GLU A 389 26.92 4.32 -7.08
N GLU A 390 26.79 5.64 -7.00
CA GLU A 390 27.29 6.43 -5.90
C GLU A 390 26.56 6.18 -4.58
N VAL A 391 25.30 5.74 -4.67
CA VAL A 391 24.46 5.37 -3.52
C VAL A 391 24.62 3.87 -3.23
N GLY A 392 24.71 3.06 -4.27
CA GLY A 392 24.78 1.60 -4.20
C GLY A 392 23.40 0.94 -4.12
N SER A 393 22.35 1.58 -4.65
CA SER A 393 20.99 1.05 -4.67
C SER A 393 20.19 1.62 -5.84
N TRP A 394 19.05 1.00 -6.15
CA TRP A 394 18.04 1.61 -7.01
C TRP A 394 17.25 2.67 -6.23
N LEU A 395 16.90 3.78 -6.87
CA LEU A 395 16.11 4.87 -6.30
C LEU A 395 15.04 5.31 -7.28
N ASP A 396 13.92 5.82 -6.76
CA ASP A 396 12.86 6.38 -7.59
C ASP A 396 13.40 7.60 -8.36
N TYR A 397 12.86 7.87 -9.54
CA TYR A 397 13.29 9.00 -10.37
C TYR A 397 12.24 10.11 -10.44
N ASP A 398 12.63 11.34 -10.11
CA ASP A 398 11.81 12.54 -10.21
C ASP A 398 11.94 13.13 -11.62
N MET A 399 10.85 13.08 -12.40
CA MET A 399 10.81 13.59 -13.77
C MET A 399 10.67 15.11 -13.86
N ILE A 400 10.15 15.77 -12.82
CA ILE A 400 10.03 17.23 -12.80
C ILE A 400 11.42 17.86 -12.67
N ASN A 401 12.23 17.33 -11.75
CA ASN A 401 13.54 17.87 -11.43
C ASN A 401 14.69 17.12 -12.13
N ASN A 402 14.38 16.06 -12.88
CA ASN A 402 15.34 15.19 -13.57
C ASN A 402 16.45 14.67 -12.64
N MET A 403 16.04 14.14 -11.49
CA MET A 403 16.98 13.71 -10.46
C MET A 403 16.55 12.42 -9.75
N LYS A 404 17.53 11.73 -9.18
CA LYS A 404 17.28 10.61 -8.27
C LYS A 404 16.61 11.09 -6.99
N ARG A 405 15.69 10.30 -6.45
CA ARG A 405 15.10 10.51 -5.12
C ARG A 405 15.92 9.73 -4.10
N ASP A 406 17.00 10.35 -3.64
CA ASP A 406 17.97 9.78 -2.69
C ASP A 406 17.42 9.72 -1.25
N TYR A 407 16.43 8.86 -1.06
CA TYR A 407 15.77 8.56 0.21
C TYR A 407 15.67 7.06 0.38
N PHE A 408 15.69 6.58 1.62
CA PHE A 408 15.50 5.16 1.91
C PHE A 408 14.02 4.77 1.83
N TYR A 409 13.75 3.76 1.01
CA TYR A 409 12.52 2.99 0.97
C TYR A 409 12.87 1.49 0.93
N PRO A 410 12.16 0.61 1.64
CA PRO A 410 12.38 -0.85 1.51
C PRO A 410 12.27 -1.34 0.05
N THR A 411 11.42 -0.69 -0.74
CA THR A 411 11.22 -0.95 -2.17
C THR A 411 12.41 -0.58 -3.07
N ASN A 412 13.41 0.15 -2.57
CA ASN A 412 14.64 0.43 -3.32
C ASN A 412 15.38 -0.85 -3.73
N ILE A 413 15.20 -1.95 -2.98
CA ILE A 413 15.82 -3.24 -3.29
C ILE A 413 14.84 -4.24 -3.92
N ALA A 414 13.65 -3.79 -4.34
CA ALA A 414 12.67 -4.63 -5.04
C ALA A 414 13.23 -5.37 -6.27
N PRO A 415 14.22 -4.84 -7.02
CA PRO A 415 14.87 -5.63 -8.07
C PRO A 415 15.49 -6.94 -7.58
N LEU A 416 16.01 -7.00 -6.34
CA LEU A 416 16.52 -8.25 -5.76
C LEU A 416 15.40 -9.26 -5.49
N TRP A 417 14.21 -8.79 -5.12
CA TRP A 417 13.02 -9.62 -4.93
C TRP A 417 12.52 -10.21 -6.24
N THR A 418 12.45 -9.41 -7.30
CA THR A 418 11.86 -9.81 -8.57
C THR A 418 12.84 -10.40 -9.59
N GLY A 419 14.15 -10.28 -9.33
CA GLY A 419 15.20 -10.62 -10.31
C GLY A 419 15.32 -9.60 -11.45
N ALA A 420 14.80 -8.38 -11.27
CA ALA A 420 14.80 -7.30 -12.27
C ALA A 420 16.14 -6.53 -12.30
N TYR A 421 17.25 -7.26 -12.30
CA TYR A 421 18.61 -6.72 -12.44
C TYR A 421 19.46 -7.68 -13.29
N ASP A 422 20.67 -7.25 -13.66
CA ASP A 422 21.64 -8.11 -14.33
C ASP A 422 22.20 -9.15 -13.33
N VAL A 423 21.59 -10.33 -13.35
CA VAL A 423 21.92 -11.45 -12.44
C VAL A 423 23.34 -11.96 -12.62
N GLU A 424 23.98 -11.73 -13.77
CA GLU A 424 25.40 -12.06 -13.99
C GLU A 424 26.33 -11.17 -13.15
N LYS A 425 25.85 -9.99 -12.73
CA LYS A 425 26.54 -9.07 -11.82
C LYS A 425 25.98 -9.11 -10.41
N LYS A 426 25.35 -10.22 -10.00
CA LYS A 426 24.72 -10.36 -8.68
C LYS A 426 25.63 -9.96 -7.52
N GLU A 427 26.86 -10.48 -7.47
CA GLU A 427 27.81 -10.15 -6.39
C GLU A 427 28.07 -8.64 -6.28
N TYR A 428 28.10 -7.95 -7.41
CA TYR A 428 28.31 -6.51 -7.47
C TYR A 428 27.10 -5.72 -6.92
N TYR A 429 25.88 -6.02 -7.38
CA TYR A 429 24.69 -5.34 -6.87
C TYR A 429 24.49 -5.62 -5.38
N VAL A 430 24.59 -6.89 -4.96
CA VAL A 430 24.40 -7.30 -3.57
C VAL A 430 25.43 -6.63 -2.65
N SER A 431 26.72 -6.60 -3.03
CA SER A 431 27.76 -5.92 -2.26
C SER A 431 27.49 -4.42 -2.08
N ASN A 432 27.01 -3.75 -3.13
CA ASN A 432 26.67 -2.33 -3.06
C ASN A 432 25.41 -2.08 -2.22
N VAL A 433 24.37 -2.89 -2.38
CA VAL A 433 23.14 -2.81 -1.59
C VAL A 433 23.44 -3.00 -0.10
N LEU A 434 24.24 -3.99 0.27
CA LEU A 434 24.60 -4.21 1.67
C LEU A 434 25.32 -3.01 2.29
N LYS A 435 26.25 -2.38 1.55
CA LYS A 435 26.91 -1.14 1.98
C LYS A 435 25.93 0.03 2.09
N TYR A 436 24.96 0.11 1.19
CA TYR A 436 23.89 1.10 1.25
C TYR A 436 23.05 0.91 2.54
N LEU A 437 22.61 -0.31 2.82
CA LEU A 437 21.82 -0.64 4.01
C LEU A 437 22.56 -0.37 5.34
N ASP A 438 23.87 -0.59 5.37
CA ASP A 438 24.69 -0.24 6.53
C ASP A 438 24.78 1.28 6.76
N LYS A 439 24.72 2.10 5.69
CA LYS A 439 24.76 3.57 5.78
C LYS A 439 23.43 4.20 6.19
N THR A 440 22.30 3.57 5.86
CA THR A 440 20.96 4.12 6.18
C THR A 440 20.62 4.02 7.66
N ASN A 441 21.42 3.28 8.44
CA ASN A 441 21.25 3.07 9.87
C ASN A 441 19.87 2.51 10.25
N ILE A 442 19.20 1.79 9.35
CA ILE A 442 17.85 1.23 9.62
C ILE A 442 17.85 0.22 10.78
N LYS A 443 19.01 -0.35 11.13
CA LYS A 443 19.18 -1.35 12.20
C LYS A 443 18.80 -0.85 13.59
N VAL A 444 18.68 0.46 13.84
CA VAL A 444 18.17 1.01 15.12
C VAL A 444 16.73 0.58 15.37
N ASN A 445 15.96 0.32 14.31
CA ASN A 445 14.59 -0.11 14.41
C ASN A 445 14.55 -1.59 14.83
N VAL A 446 13.84 -1.85 15.93
CA VAL A 446 13.79 -3.16 16.59
C VAL A 446 12.48 -3.92 16.37
N GLY A 447 11.43 -3.21 15.94
CA GLY A 447 10.09 -3.74 15.64
C GLY A 447 9.85 -4.06 14.15
N GLY A 448 10.73 -3.61 13.25
CA GLY A 448 10.64 -3.84 11.81
C GLY A 448 11.42 -2.82 11.00
N ILE A 449 11.34 -2.89 9.68
CA ILE A 449 11.92 -1.91 8.75
C ILE A 449 10.86 -0.83 8.50
N PRO A 450 11.13 0.45 8.79
CA PRO A 450 10.16 1.51 8.55
C PRO A 450 9.97 1.78 7.06
N SER A 451 8.79 2.27 6.66
CA SER A 451 8.48 2.61 5.27
C SER A 451 9.40 3.68 4.69
N THR A 452 9.75 4.68 5.52
CA THR A 452 10.69 5.76 5.20
C THR A 452 11.51 6.10 6.45
N LEU A 453 12.37 7.12 6.37
CA LEU A 453 13.07 7.69 7.53
C LEU A 453 12.55 9.09 7.90
N ILE A 454 11.41 9.51 7.34
CA ILE A 454 10.84 10.85 7.54
C ILE A 454 9.59 10.76 8.41
N HIS A 455 9.55 11.56 9.49
CA HIS A 455 8.37 11.73 10.32
C HIS A 455 7.42 12.77 9.72
N SER A 456 6.42 12.34 8.95
CA SER A 456 5.42 13.23 8.34
C SER A 456 4.07 13.21 9.06
N GLY A 457 3.75 12.13 9.77
CA GLY A 457 2.39 11.83 10.27
C GLY A 457 1.52 11.05 9.28
N GLU A 458 1.99 10.87 8.04
CA GLU A 458 1.36 10.00 7.05
C GLU A 458 1.61 8.52 7.39
N GLN A 459 0.73 7.64 6.91
CA GLN A 459 0.77 6.24 7.35
C GLN A 459 1.87 5.39 6.69
N TRP A 460 2.30 5.73 5.48
CA TRP A 460 3.39 5.05 4.79
C TRP A 460 4.73 5.79 4.99
N ASP A 461 4.95 6.27 6.21
CA ASP A 461 6.14 7.00 6.65
C ASP A 461 6.59 6.54 8.04
N TYR A 462 7.78 6.96 8.46
CA TYR A 462 8.33 6.66 9.78
C TYR A 462 7.39 7.15 10.91
N PRO A 463 7.11 6.35 11.96
CA PRO A 463 7.77 5.10 12.33
C PRO A 463 7.10 3.82 11.80
N ASN A 464 6.11 3.91 10.92
CA ASN A 464 5.33 2.73 10.55
C ASN A 464 6.14 1.73 9.71
N ALA A 465 5.94 0.45 10.01
CA ALA A 465 6.43 -0.70 9.26
C ALA A 465 5.24 -1.52 8.75
N TRP A 466 5.30 -1.89 7.46
CA TRP A 466 4.21 -2.59 6.79
C TRP A 466 4.66 -3.99 6.36
N PRO A 467 3.85 -5.04 6.59
CA PRO A 467 4.14 -6.42 6.18
C PRO A 467 4.65 -6.57 4.73
N PRO A 468 4.01 -5.99 3.70
CA PRO A 468 4.48 -6.14 2.32
C PRO A 468 5.91 -5.61 2.12
N LEU A 469 6.28 -4.53 2.81
CA LEU A 469 7.62 -3.95 2.70
C LEU A 469 8.68 -4.80 3.38
N GLN A 470 8.32 -5.46 4.48
CA GLN A 470 9.20 -6.43 5.14
C GLN A 470 9.45 -7.61 4.20
N TYR A 471 8.39 -8.11 3.57
CA TYR A 471 8.49 -9.22 2.62
C TYR A 471 9.40 -8.88 1.44
N ILE A 472 9.15 -7.76 0.76
CA ILE A 472 9.97 -7.32 -0.39
C ILE A 472 11.45 -7.22 0.01
N PHE A 473 11.73 -6.67 1.19
CA PHE A 473 13.10 -6.51 1.67
C PHE A 473 13.76 -7.85 2.04
N ILE A 474 13.11 -8.63 2.90
CA ILE A 474 13.64 -9.89 3.44
C ILE A 474 13.79 -10.91 2.33
N VAL A 475 12.72 -11.16 1.57
CA VAL A 475 12.73 -12.13 0.47
C VAL A 475 13.63 -11.65 -0.66
N GLY A 476 13.73 -10.34 -0.89
CA GLY A 476 14.69 -9.76 -1.83
C GLY A 476 16.13 -10.12 -1.50
N LEU A 477 16.54 -9.99 -0.25
CA LEU A 477 17.88 -10.37 0.20
C LEU A 477 18.07 -11.90 0.23
N GLU A 478 17.05 -12.66 0.65
CA GLU A 478 17.10 -14.12 0.69
C GLU A 478 17.30 -14.71 -0.70
N ASN A 479 16.53 -14.24 -1.70
CA ASN A 479 16.55 -14.74 -3.07
C ASN A 479 17.90 -14.55 -3.78
N THR A 480 18.79 -13.72 -3.23
CA THR A 480 20.14 -13.56 -3.80
C THR A 480 20.99 -14.83 -3.64
N GLY A 481 20.73 -15.65 -2.62
CA GLY A 481 21.59 -16.77 -2.23
C GLY A 481 23.01 -16.34 -1.79
N ASP A 482 23.25 -15.04 -1.59
CA ASP A 482 24.48 -14.54 -0.99
C ASP A 482 24.41 -14.74 0.53
N VAL A 483 25.46 -15.33 1.11
CA VAL A 483 25.47 -15.72 2.52
C VAL A 483 25.30 -14.53 3.45
N HIS A 484 25.87 -13.36 3.12
CA HIS A 484 25.74 -12.17 3.96
C HIS A 484 24.35 -11.55 3.81
N ALA A 485 23.82 -11.47 2.59
CA ALA A 485 22.46 -11.00 2.35
C ALA A 485 21.41 -11.89 3.03
N GLN A 486 21.52 -13.22 2.92
CA GLN A 486 20.64 -14.18 3.61
C GLN A 486 20.74 -14.05 5.14
N ARG A 487 21.92 -13.73 5.68
CA ARG A 487 22.07 -13.45 7.10
C ARG A 487 21.31 -12.19 7.51
N VAL A 488 21.43 -11.12 6.73
CA VAL A 488 20.68 -9.86 6.95
C VAL A 488 19.17 -10.09 6.80
N ALA A 489 18.75 -10.89 5.83
CA ALA A 489 17.36 -11.30 5.65
C ALA A 489 16.81 -12.00 6.90
N TYR A 490 17.54 -13.00 7.41
CA TYR A 490 17.17 -13.71 8.63
C TYR A 490 17.11 -12.79 9.85
N ASP A 491 18.11 -11.93 10.07
CA ASP A 491 18.14 -11.03 11.23
C ASP A 491 16.92 -10.07 11.22
N TRP A 492 16.46 -9.63 10.03
CA TRP A 492 15.24 -8.84 9.90
C TRP A 492 13.96 -9.67 10.05
N ALA A 493 13.92 -10.89 9.51
CA ALA A 493 12.81 -11.81 9.70
C ALA A 493 12.58 -12.12 11.18
N GLU A 494 13.64 -12.38 11.93
CA GLU A 494 13.58 -12.65 13.37
C GLU A 494 13.00 -11.45 14.14
N LYS A 495 13.47 -10.21 13.85
CA LYS A 495 12.91 -8.99 14.45
C LYS A 495 11.42 -8.84 14.13
N TRP A 496 11.05 -9.00 12.86
CA TRP A 496 9.68 -8.80 12.40
C TRP A 496 8.72 -9.82 12.99
N VAL A 497 9.04 -11.12 12.88
CA VAL A 497 8.23 -12.22 13.42
C VAL A 497 8.04 -12.05 14.92
N ARG A 498 9.11 -11.70 15.65
CA ARG A 498 9.01 -11.44 17.10
C ARG A 498 8.09 -10.28 17.43
N SER A 499 8.23 -9.15 16.72
CA SER A 499 7.35 -7.99 16.92
C SER A 499 5.88 -8.35 16.68
N ASN A 500 5.60 -9.07 15.60
CA ASN A 500 4.25 -9.51 15.27
C ASN A 500 3.69 -10.50 16.32
N TYR A 501 4.52 -11.44 16.80
CA TYR A 501 4.12 -12.40 17.83
C TYR A 501 3.79 -11.71 19.16
N GLU A 502 4.64 -10.77 19.61
CA GLU A 502 4.40 -10.02 20.84
C GLU A 502 3.12 -9.18 20.75
N ALA A 503 2.90 -8.53 19.60
CA ALA A 503 1.67 -7.78 19.34
C ALA A 503 0.42 -8.68 19.37
N TYR A 504 0.48 -9.83 18.69
CA TYR A 504 -0.61 -10.80 18.65
C TYR A 504 -0.95 -11.34 20.04
N ALA A 505 0.07 -11.67 20.83
CA ALA A 505 -0.08 -12.18 22.20
C ALA A 505 -0.69 -11.12 23.14
N ALA A 506 -0.36 -9.84 22.95
CA ALA A 506 -0.88 -8.75 23.77
C ALA A 506 -2.32 -8.35 23.38
N ASN A 507 -2.71 -8.46 22.11
CA ASN A 507 -3.91 -7.83 21.56
C ASN A 507 -5.00 -8.82 21.15
N HIS A 508 -5.47 -9.64 22.10
CA HIS A 508 -6.61 -10.55 21.90
C HIS A 508 -6.47 -11.49 20.68
N HIS A 509 -5.25 -11.88 20.32
CA HIS A 509 -4.98 -12.76 19.17
C HIS A 509 -5.39 -12.15 17.81
N ALA A 510 -5.24 -10.84 17.66
CA ALA A 510 -5.44 -10.15 16.40
C ALA A 510 -4.11 -9.64 15.82
N MET A 511 -3.99 -9.71 14.50
CA MET A 511 -2.88 -9.12 13.75
C MET A 511 -3.22 -7.70 13.33
N TYR A 512 -2.25 -6.80 13.39
CA TYR A 512 -2.40 -5.44 12.89
C TYR A 512 -2.19 -5.36 11.38
N GLU A 513 -2.80 -4.36 10.77
CA GLU A 513 -2.51 -3.91 9.40
C GLU A 513 -1.05 -3.44 9.24
N LYS A 514 -0.55 -2.68 10.22
CA LYS A 514 0.77 -2.04 10.25
C LYS A 514 1.30 -1.96 11.69
N TYR A 515 2.62 -1.87 11.84
CA TYR A 515 3.34 -1.95 13.12
C TYR A 515 4.23 -0.73 13.34
N ASP A 516 4.65 -0.48 14.57
CA ASP A 516 5.71 0.51 14.85
C ASP A 516 7.10 -0.13 14.66
N ALA A 517 7.95 0.46 13.84
CA ALA A 517 9.30 -0.05 13.57
C ALA A 517 10.24 0.11 14.78
N THR A 518 9.95 1.06 15.67
CA THR A 518 10.80 1.47 16.79
C THR A 518 10.52 0.71 18.07
N VAL A 519 9.32 0.14 18.20
CA VAL A 519 8.89 -0.61 19.38
C VAL A 519 8.44 -2.01 18.98
N VAL A 520 8.88 -3.01 19.73
CA VAL A 520 8.47 -4.40 19.51
C VAL A 520 7.05 -4.58 20.02
N GLY A 521 6.18 -5.23 19.25
CA GLY A 521 4.85 -5.61 19.71
C GLY A 521 3.80 -4.50 19.64
N GLU A 522 4.13 -3.33 19.08
CA GLU A 522 3.19 -2.22 18.96
C GLU A 522 2.65 -2.08 17.53
N GLY A 523 1.35 -1.78 17.44
CA GLY A 523 0.70 -1.39 16.18
C GLY A 523 1.16 0.01 15.75
N GLY A 524 1.19 0.25 14.44
CA GLY A 524 1.51 1.56 13.87
C GLY A 524 0.36 2.56 14.02
N GLY A 525 0.49 3.74 13.42
CA GLY A 525 -0.53 4.80 13.47
C GLY A 525 -0.57 5.67 12.21
N GLY A 526 -1.08 6.89 12.33
CA GLY A 526 -1.09 7.90 11.26
C GLY A 526 -2.01 7.58 10.07
N GLY A 527 -2.11 8.53 9.14
CA GLY A 527 -3.01 8.48 7.99
C GLY A 527 -4.45 8.91 8.28
N GLU A 528 -5.37 8.59 7.37
CA GLU A 528 -6.75 9.11 7.36
C GLU A 528 -7.77 8.26 8.13
N TYR A 529 -7.38 7.08 8.65
CA TYR A 529 -8.27 6.17 9.38
C TYR A 529 -7.58 5.44 10.56
N GLU A 530 -8.38 4.86 11.46
CA GLU A 530 -7.89 4.10 12.63
C GLU A 530 -7.28 2.75 12.21
N VAL A 531 -6.28 2.28 12.94
CA VAL A 531 -5.59 1.01 12.66
C VAL A 531 -6.58 -0.17 12.58
N GLN A 532 -6.45 -0.99 11.53
CA GLN A 532 -7.31 -2.16 11.32
C GLN A 532 -6.73 -3.43 11.95
N LEU A 533 -7.62 -4.35 12.32
CA LEU A 533 -7.31 -5.68 12.85
C LEU A 533 -7.76 -6.77 11.87
N GLY A 534 -6.96 -7.82 11.75
CA GLY A 534 -7.22 -8.96 10.86
C GLY A 534 -5.98 -9.82 10.69
N PHE A 535 -4.96 -9.44 9.93
CA PHE A 535 -5.04 -8.68 8.69
C PHE A 535 -4.36 -9.53 7.60
N GLY A 536 -5.03 -9.74 6.46
CA GLY A 536 -4.71 -10.80 5.51
C GLY A 536 -3.25 -10.85 5.06
N TRP A 537 -2.65 -9.71 4.70
CA TRP A 537 -1.24 -9.68 4.31
C TRP A 537 -0.27 -9.95 5.46
N SER A 538 -0.65 -9.66 6.71
CA SER A 538 0.21 -9.76 7.90
C SER A 538 0.29 -11.24 8.24
N ASN A 539 -0.87 -11.90 8.16
CA ASN A 539 -0.99 -13.35 8.27
C ASN A 539 -0.13 -14.01 7.18
N GLY A 540 -0.34 -13.65 5.92
CA GLY A 540 0.39 -14.22 4.78
C GLY A 540 1.91 -14.05 4.88
N VAL A 541 2.39 -12.84 5.15
CA VAL A 541 3.83 -12.54 5.28
C VAL A 541 4.45 -13.28 6.46
N VAL A 542 3.80 -13.29 7.62
CA VAL A 542 4.34 -14.03 8.78
C VAL A 542 4.37 -15.53 8.51
N MET A 543 3.33 -16.09 7.88
CA MET A 543 3.30 -17.51 7.53
C MET A 543 4.44 -17.89 6.59
N GLU A 544 4.74 -17.06 5.58
CA GLU A 544 5.89 -17.25 4.69
C GLU A 544 7.23 -17.23 5.44
N LEU A 545 7.41 -16.29 6.38
CA LEU A 545 8.65 -16.23 7.16
C LEU A 545 8.79 -17.40 8.15
N LEU A 546 7.67 -17.88 8.70
CA LEU A 546 7.62 -19.07 9.55
C LEU A 546 7.89 -20.35 8.75
N ASP A 547 7.43 -20.45 7.51
CA ASP A 547 7.79 -21.57 6.62
C ASP A 547 9.29 -21.53 6.26
N MET A 548 9.80 -20.35 5.90
CA MET A 548 11.19 -20.15 5.45
C MET A 548 12.23 -20.36 6.56
N TYR A 549 11.94 -19.94 7.79
CA TYR A 549 12.91 -19.93 8.89
C TYR A 549 12.42 -20.60 10.19
N GLY A 550 11.29 -21.30 10.15
CA GLY A 550 10.65 -21.90 11.34
C GLY A 550 11.51 -22.91 12.08
N ASP A 551 12.52 -23.47 11.41
CA ASP A 551 13.49 -24.40 11.99
C ASP A 551 14.42 -23.74 13.01
N ARG A 552 14.60 -22.42 12.91
CA ARG A 552 15.58 -21.66 13.73
C ARG A 552 15.03 -20.38 14.36
N LEU A 553 13.86 -19.89 13.95
CA LEU A 553 13.16 -18.78 14.62
C LEU A 553 12.78 -19.16 16.05
N THR A 554 12.80 -18.17 16.96
CA THR A 554 12.46 -18.37 18.36
C THR A 554 11.47 -17.32 18.87
N SER A 555 10.57 -17.73 19.76
CA SER A 555 9.58 -16.86 20.42
C SER A 555 10.15 -16.08 21.61
N SER A 556 11.36 -16.41 22.07
CA SER A 556 11.98 -15.87 23.28
C SER A 556 13.39 -15.32 23.03
N THR A 557 13.76 -14.27 23.76
CA THR A 557 15.16 -13.84 23.90
C THR A 557 15.95 -14.79 24.81
N ALA A 558 16.07 -16.07 24.44
CA ALA A 558 17.08 -16.90 25.08
C ALA A 558 18.45 -16.38 24.61
N GLU A 559 19.24 -15.81 25.53
CA GLU A 559 20.63 -15.43 25.28
C GLU A 559 21.33 -16.58 24.56
N VAL A 560 21.64 -16.39 23.27
CA VAL A 560 22.64 -17.22 22.61
C VAL A 560 23.90 -17.04 23.45
N PRO A 561 24.50 -18.11 24.02
CA PRO A 561 25.74 -17.98 24.75
C PRO A 561 26.78 -17.46 23.76
N THR A 562 27.08 -16.18 23.82
CA THR A 562 28.23 -15.63 23.12
C THR A 562 29.46 -16.25 23.78
N GLU A 563 30.17 -17.10 23.05
CA GLU A 563 31.53 -17.47 23.45
C GLU A 563 32.30 -16.17 23.67
N PRO A 564 32.90 -15.97 24.86
CA PRO A 564 33.62 -14.73 25.13
C PRO A 564 34.84 -14.66 24.20
N PRO A 565 35.12 -13.51 23.56
CA PRO A 565 36.36 -13.34 22.82
C PRO A 565 37.53 -13.54 23.79
N ALA A 566 38.44 -14.42 23.40
CA ALA A 566 39.68 -14.65 24.11
C ALA A 566 40.48 -13.33 24.15
N ASN A 567 40.46 -12.64 25.30
CA ASN A 567 41.61 -11.96 25.88
C ASN A 567 41.26 -11.43 27.27
N LYS A 568 41.82 -12.08 28.29
CA LYS A 568 41.87 -11.55 29.66
C LYS A 568 42.91 -10.43 29.72
N ALA A 569 42.51 -9.25 30.18
CA ALA A 569 43.36 -8.35 30.94
C ALA A 569 42.56 -7.79 32.13
N SER A 570 43.21 -7.86 33.29
CA SER A 570 42.72 -7.75 34.67
C SER A 570 42.02 -6.44 35.06
N LEU A 571 40.98 -6.55 35.89
CA LEU A 571 40.42 -5.49 36.73
C LEU A 571 41.37 -5.14 37.89
N GLN A 572 41.59 -3.84 38.15
CA GLN A 572 41.87 -3.32 39.49
C GLN A 572 41.06 -2.04 39.78
N SER A 573 40.34 -2.13 40.91
CA SER A 573 39.57 -1.18 41.72
C SER A 573 39.70 0.34 41.55
N LEU A 574 38.55 1.03 41.54
CA LEU A 574 38.23 2.34 42.16
C LEU A 574 36.74 2.61 41.84
N GLY A 575 35.78 2.88 42.73
CA GLY A 575 35.78 3.55 44.03
C GLY A 575 34.76 4.71 43.99
N THR A 576 33.48 4.42 44.26
CA THR A 576 32.43 5.30 44.86
C THR A 576 32.42 6.83 44.61
N ALA A 577 32.69 7.34 43.41
CA ALA A 577 32.60 8.79 43.11
C ALA A 577 31.61 9.19 42.00
N GLN A 578 30.92 8.23 41.37
CA GLN A 578 30.16 8.52 40.13
C GLN A 578 28.66 8.84 40.35
N TYR A 579 28.12 8.62 41.56
CA TYR A 579 26.71 8.87 41.87
C TYR A 579 26.39 10.31 42.32
N LEU A 580 27.38 11.10 42.74
CA LEU A 580 27.15 12.50 43.14
C LEU A 580 27.16 13.49 41.96
N GLY A 581 27.77 13.13 40.83
CA GLY A 581 27.85 14.00 39.65
C GLY A 581 26.54 14.10 38.87
N GLN A 582 25.71 13.05 38.86
CA GLN A 582 24.45 13.05 38.10
C GLN A 582 23.30 13.78 38.80
N LEU A 583 23.33 13.91 40.13
CA LEU A 583 22.29 14.63 40.90
C LEU A 583 22.42 16.16 40.81
N VAL A 584 23.64 16.70 40.62
CA VAL A 584 23.87 18.15 40.51
C VAL A 584 23.46 18.70 39.13
N THR A 585 23.60 17.90 38.07
CA THR A 585 23.25 18.31 36.70
C THR A 585 21.74 18.39 36.48
N VAL A 586 20.96 17.53 37.13
CA VAL A 586 19.48 17.55 37.06
C VAL A 586 18.90 18.74 37.82
N ALA A 587 19.51 19.14 38.94
CA ALA A 587 19.08 20.31 39.72
C ALA A 587 19.34 21.63 38.97
N LEU A 588 20.47 21.76 38.25
CA LEU A 588 20.79 22.95 37.46
C LEU A 588 19.89 23.11 36.22
N ALA A 589 19.50 22.00 35.58
CA ALA A 589 18.57 22.02 34.45
C ALA A 589 17.17 22.51 34.85
N PHE A 590 16.67 22.13 36.04
CA PHE A 590 15.36 22.54 36.53
C PHE A 590 15.27 24.05 36.89
N SER A 591 16.37 24.63 37.39
CA SER A 591 16.43 26.08 37.66
C SER A 591 16.45 26.93 36.39
N GLY A 592 16.98 26.42 35.27
CA GLY A 592 17.01 27.13 33.99
C GLY A 592 15.63 27.28 33.33
N THR A 593 14.77 26.27 33.46
CA THR A 593 13.44 26.25 32.84
C THR A 593 12.45 27.19 33.53
N LEU A 594 12.55 27.34 34.86
CA LEU A 594 11.72 28.28 35.63
C LEU A 594 12.06 29.75 35.34
N ALA A 595 13.33 30.07 35.07
CA ALA A 595 13.75 31.44 34.72
C ALA A 595 13.27 31.86 33.32
N ALA A 596 13.28 30.95 32.35
CA ALA A 596 12.79 31.20 30.99
C ALA A 596 11.26 31.40 30.94
N GLY A 597 10.51 30.63 31.74
CA GLY A 597 9.05 30.78 31.86
C GLY A 597 8.63 32.13 32.46
N ALA A 598 9.37 32.63 33.46
CA ALA A 598 9.10 33.93 34.08
C ALA A 598 9.40 35.11 33.13
N PHE A 599 10.43 35.00 32.28
CA PHE A 599 10.77 36.03 31.30
C PHE A 599 9.72 36.15 30.17
N SER A 600 9.20 35.04 29.69
CA SER A 600 8.13 35.02 28.67
C SER A 600 6.81 35.57 29.20
N ALA A 601 6.46 35.29 30.46
CA ALA A 601 5.27 35.86 31.10
C ALA A 601 5.37 37.39 31.29
N LEU A 602 6.57 37.90 31.62
CA LEU A 602 6.85 39.34 31.73
C LEU A 602 6.81 40.07 30.37
N LEU A 603 7.21 39.40 29.28
CA LEU A 603 7.12 39.93 27.92
C LEU A 603 5.67 39.99 27.40
N CYS A 604 4.84 39.00 27.73
CA CYS A 604 3.42 38.99 27.41
C CYS A 604 2.64 40.11 28.14
N LEU A 605 2.92 40.33 29.44
CA LEU A 605 2.29 41.42 30.20
C LEU A 605 2.65 42.81 29.67
N ARG A 606 3.85 42.97 29.09
CA ARG A 606 4.31 44.24 28.51
C ARG A 606 3.67 44.57 27.16
N TYR A 607 3.22 43.55 26.42
CA TYR A 607 2.56 43.72 25.13
C TYR A 607 1.06 44.08 25.24
N GLN A 608 0.40 43.71 26.35
CA GLN A 608 -1.02 43.99 26.56
C GLN A 608 -1.35 45.38 27.13
N LEU A 609 -0.34 46.21 27.48
CA LEU A 609 -0.53 47.51 28.15
C LEU A 609 -0.19 48.75 27.31
N ARG A 610 -0.19 48.67 25.96
CA ARG A 610 -0.04 49.87 25.12
C ARG A 610 -1.38 50.33 24.53
N PRO A 611 -1.84 51.56 24.80
CA PRO A 611 -3.02 52.14 24.16
C PRO A 611 -2.68 52.82 22.82
N GLY A 612 -3.47 52.51 21.79
CA GLY A 612 -3.76 53.37 20.64
C GLY A 612 -2.77 53.35 19.46
N TYR A 613 -3.21 52.89 18.29
CA TYR A 613 -3.70 53.80 17.24
C TYR A 613 -4.41 53.06 16.10
N ASN A 614 -5.37 53.77 15.53
CA ASN A 614 -6.43 53.37 14.64
C ASN A 614 -6.03 53.20 13.15
N LYS A 615 -6.89 52.44 12.45
CA LYS A 615 -7.36 52.58 11.05
C LYS A 615 -6.43 52.26 9.88
N LEU A 616 -6.85 51.26 9.10
CA LEU A 616 -7.20 51.30 7.66
C LEU A 616 -7.81 49.91 7.34
N GLN A 617 -9.13 49.74 7.13
CA GLN A 617 -9.85 49.86 5.84
C GLN A 617 -9.00 49.34 4.66
N SER A 618 -9.41 48.38 3.84
CA SER A 618 -10.75 48.01 3.37
C SER A 618 -10.70 46.73 2.53
N TYR A 619 -11.75 45.91 2.69
CA TYR A 619 -12.39 44.93 1.78
C TYR A 619 -11.55 43.97 0.94
#